data_AF-A0A519SZP2-F1
#
_entry.id   AF-A0A519SZP2-F1
#
_cell.length_a   1.000
_cell.length_b   1.000
_cell.length_c   1.000
_cell.angle_alpha   90.00
_cell.angle_beta   90.00
_cell.angle_gamma   90.00
#
_symmetry.space_group_name_H-M   'P 1'
#
loop_
_entity.id
_entity.type
_entity.pdbx_description
1 polymer ?
#
loop_
_entity_poly.entity_id
_entity_poly.type
_entity_poly.pdbx_seq_one_letter_code
_entity_poly.pdbx_strand_id
1 'polypeptide(L)'
;MKTLLLCGLGVLLGLPTLGQIVPADSSLLAAARSLRQHYTQALGDESSLYNGAEYVNYVRPSTVGSQFFNSEEPQAALITYGGISYAKVLARYDLVRDQL
;
A
#
# COMPACT_ATOMS: atom_id res chain seq x y z
N MET A 1 -19.89 -22.14 59.36
CA MET A 1 -20.11 -20.75 58.90
C MET A 1 -18.75 -20.23 58.46
N LYS A 2 -18.33 -20.44 57.21
CA LYS A 2 -18.72 -19.72 55.98
C LYS A 2 -18.21 -18.27 56.01
N THR A 3 -16.92 -18.08 55.69
CA THR A 3 -16.31 -16.88 55.08
C THR A 3 -14.79 -17.04 55.05
N LEU A 4 -14.24 -17.53 53.93
CA LEU A 4 -12.82 -17.35 53.56
C LEU A 4 -12.59 -17.91 52.15
N LEU A 5 -13.29 -17.35 51.16
CA LEU A 5 -13.07 -17.70 49.75
C LEU A 5 -13.56 -16.57 48.84
N LEU A 6 -13.01 -15.37 49.01
CA LEU A 6 -13.32 -14.21 48.18
C LEU A 6 -12.16 -13.20 48.18
N CYS A 7 -10.97 -13.65 47.77
CA CYS A 7 -9.87 -12.73 47.43
C CYS A 7 -9.18 -13.06 46.09
N GLY A 8 -9.46 -14.22 45.48
CA GLY A 8 -8.84 -14.61 44.20
C GLY A 8 -9.54 -14.06 42.94
N LEU A 9 -10.77 -13.53 43.06
CA LEU A 9 -11.60 -13.18 41.90
C LEU A 9 -11.48 -11.71 41.44
N GLY A 10 -10.61 -10.91 42.07
CA GLY A 10 -10.44 -9.49 41.74
C GLY A 10 -9.28 -9.19 40.79
N VAL A 11 -8.34 -10.12 40.61
CA VAL A 11 -7.04 -9.85 39.94
C VAL A 11 -7.06 -10.14 38.42
N LEU A 12 -8.19 -10.60 37.86
CA LEU A 12 -8.32 -10.85 36.41
C LEU A 12 -9.04 -9.75 35.62
N LEU A 13 -9.55 -8.70 36.26
CA LEU A 13 -10.40 -7.69 35.60
C LEU A 13 -9.63 -6.49 35.00
N GLY A 14 -8.30 -6.44 35.12
CA GLY A 14 -7.51 -5.24 34.79
C GLY A 14 -6.42 -5.39 33.72
N LEU A 15 -6.18 -6.59 33.20
CA LEU A 15 -5.16 -6.78 32.17
C LEU A 15 -5.79 -6.58 30.79
N PRO A 16 -5.36 -5.57 30.02
CA PRO A 16 -5.81 -5.44 28.64
C PRO A 16 -5.37 -6.67 27.88
N THR A 17 -6.34 -7.48 27.43
CA THR A 17 -6.06 -8.59 26.53
C THR A 17 -5.50 -8.00 25.23
N LEU A 18 -4.43 -8.58 24.68
CA LEU A 18 -3.71 -8.06 23.50
C LEU A 18 -4.59 -7.88 22.23
N GLY A 19 -5.82 -8.39 22.22
CA GLY A 19 -6.79 -8.22 21.14
C GLY A 19 -7.74 -7.01 21.26
N GLN A 20 -7.71 -6.25 22.36
CA GLN A 20 -8.61 -5.09 22.56
C GLN A 20 -8.00 -3.74 22.17
N ILE A 21 -6.73 -3.72 21.75
CA ILE A 21 -6.08 -2.48 21.29
C ILE A 21 -6.40 -2.31 19.80
N VAL A 22 -7.67 -2.06 19.49
CA VAL A 22 -8.06 -1.58 18.17
C VAL A 22 -8.03 -0.05 18.23
N PRO A 23 -7.15 0.61 17.45
CA PRO A 23 -7.14 2.07 17.39
C PRO A 23 -8.49 2.57 16.90
N ALA A 24 -9.00 3.65 17.52
CA ALA A 24 -10.26 4.24 17.09
C ALA A 24 -10.18 4.67 15.62
N ASP A 25 -11.27 4.52 14.87
CA ASP A 25 -11.33 4.86 13.45
C ASP A 25 -10.86 6.30 13.17
N SER A 26 -11.12 7.24 14.09
CA SER A 26 -10.66 8.62 13.98
C SER A 26 -9.12 8.74 13.98
N SER A 27 -8.43 7.90 14.75
CA SER A 27 -6.96 7.86 14.79
C SER A 27 -6.38 7.25 13.51
N LEU A 28 -7.02 6.21 12.95
CA LEU A 28 -6.65 5.64 11.66
C LEU A 28 -6.88 6.64 10.52
N LEU A 29 -8.01 7.36 10.53
CA LEU A 29 -8.30 8.40 9.55
C LEU A 29 -7.29 9.55 9.61
N ALA A 30 -6.88 9.97 10.81
CA ALA A 30 -5.85 10.99 10.99
C ALA A 30 -4.49 10.51 10.42
N ALA A 31 -4.10 9.28 10.73
CA ALA A 31 -2.88 8.67 10.19
C ALA A 31 -2.91 8.57 8.66
N ALA A 32 -4.03 8.11 8.08
CA ALA A 32 -4.20 8.03 6.63
C ALA A 32 -4.10 9.40 5.94
N ARG A 33 -4.65 10.45 6.56
CA ARG A 33 -4.53 11.83 6.05
C ARG A 33 -3.10 12.32 6.05
N SER A 34 -2.38 12.09 7.15
CA SER A 34 -0.96 12.45 7.27
C SER A 34 -0.10 11.69 6.24
N LEU A 35 -0.33 10.38 6.09
CA LEU A 35 0.36 9.57 5.08
C LEU A 35 0.13 10.12 3.67
N ARG A 36 -1.13 10.44 3.33
CA ARG A 36 -1.47 11.03 2.03
C ARG A 36 -0.75 12.36 1.80
N GLN A 37 -0.66 13.22 2.81
CA GLN A 37 0.07 14.49 2.69
C GLN A 37 1.57 14.27 2.44
N HIS A 38 2.20 13.36 3.18
CA HIS A 38 3.59 13.00 2.96
C HIS A 38 3.82 12.44 1.55
N TYR A 39 2.90 11.59 1.08
CA TYR A 39 2.97 11.00 -0.25
C TYR A 39 2.86 12.06 -1.36
N THR A 40 1.87 12.94 -1.26
CA THR A 40 1.69 14.05 -2.21
C THR A 40 2.88 15.02 -2.16
N GLN A 41 3.47 15.27 -0.99
CA GLN A 41 4.65 16.13 -0.88
C GLN A 41 5.89 15.48 -1.52
N ALA A 42 6.05 14.17 -1.41
CA ALA A 42 7.21 13.46 -1.95
C ALA A 42 7.15 13.33 -3.48
N LEU A 43 5.97 13.08 -4.05
CA LEU A 43 5.79 12.80 -5.48
C LEU A 43 5.24 13.99 -6.28
N GLY A 44 4.71 15.01 -5.61
CA GLY A 44 4.09 16.15 -6.27
C GLY A 44 2.98 15.74 -7.24
N ASP A 45 3.03 16.29 -8.44
CA ASP A 45 2.02 16.07 -9.49
C ASP A 45 1.97 14.61 -9.97
N GLU A 46 3.07 13.86 -9.86
CA GLU A 46 3.16 12.46 -10.25
C GLU A 46 2.42 11.53 -9.28
N SER A 47 2.05 11.99 -8.08
CA SER A 47 1.33 11.17 -7.10
C SER A 47 0.08 10.51 -7.71
N SER A 48 -0.58 11.19 -8.65
CA SER A 48 -1.76 10.69 -9.36
C SER A 48 -1.53 9.41 -10.15
N LEU A 49 -0.30 9.14 -10.61
CA LEU A 49 0.07 7.92 -11.34
C LEU A 49 0.09 6.68 -10.44
N TYR A 50 0.18 6.86 -9.11
CA TYR A 50 0.34 5.77 -8.15
C TYR A 50 -0.92 5.47 -7.35
N ASN A 51 -2.08 5.90 -7.85
CA ASN A 51 -3.37 5.69 -7.19
C ASN A 51 -4.04 4.36 -7.61
N GLY A 52 -3.44 3.64 -8.57
CA GLY A 52 -3.95 2.39 -9.12
C GLY A 52 -3.44 1.15 -8.38
N ALA A 53 -3.71 -0.02 -8.98
CA ALA A 53 -3.08 -1.25 -8.53
C ALA A 53 -1.56 -1.16 -8.68
N GLU A 54 -0.83 -1.67 -7.69
CA GLU A 54 0.62 -1.76 -7.77
C GLU A 54 1.04 -2.60 -8.99
N TYR A 55 2.06 -2.11 -9.70
CA TYR A 55 2.71 -2.87 -10.75
C TYR A 55 3.47 -4.06 -10.15
N VAL A 56 3.18 -5.25 -10.63
CA VAL A 56 3.91 -6.48 -10.26
C VAL A 56 4.60 -7.02 -11.51
N ASN A 57 5.91 -7.26 -11.42
CA ASN A 57 6.65 -7.88 -12.52
C ASN A 57 6.38 -9.39 -12.55
N TYR A 58 5.78 -9.87 -13.65
CA TYR A 58 5.41 -11.28 -13.83
C TYR A 58 6.39 -12.07 -14.72
N VAL A 59 7.54 -11.48 -15.08
CA VAL A 59 8.60 -12.20 -15.81
C VAL A 59 9.09 -13.37 -14.96
N ARG A 60 9.01 -14.60 -15.50
CA ARG A 60 9.54 -15.81 -14.88
C ARG A 60 10.86 -16.19 -15.54
N PRO A 61 11.71 -17.02 -14.89
CA PRO A 61 12.94 -17.51 -15.52
C PRO A 61 12.74 -18.25 -16.86
N SER A 62 11.54 -18.80 -17.08
CA SER A 62 11.16 -19.49 -18.33
C SER A 62 10.56 -18.57 -19.39
N THR A 63 10.37 -17.28 -19.11
CA THR A 63 9.87 -16.31 -20.10
C THR A 63 10.94 -16.12 -21.17
N VAL A 64 10.58 -16.36 -22.43
CA VAL A 64 11.46 -16.14 -23.58
C VAL A 64 11.24 -14.73 -24.12
N GLY A 65 12.31 -13.95 -24.28
CA GLY A 65 12.26 -12.56 -24.70
C GLY A 65 12.03 -11.59 -23.53
N SER A 66 11.71 -10.33 -23.86
CA SER A 66 11.43 -9.28 -22.88
C SER A 66 10.03 -8.72 -23.05
N GLN A 67 9.51 -8.15 -21.97
CA GLN A 67 8.20 -7.51 -21.93
C GLN A 67 8.18 -6.11 -22.55
N PHE A 68 9.33 -5.62 -23.02
CA PHE A 68 9.49 -4.29 -23.57
C PHE A 68 9.86 -4.37 -25.05
N PHE A 69 9.33 -3.45 -25.84
CA PHE A 69 9.67 -3.37 -27.24
C PHE A 69 11.12 -2.88 -27.42
N ASN A 70 11.90 -3.59 -28.25
CA ASN A 70 13.23 -3.18 -28.70
C ASN A 70 14.32 -3.04 -27.60
N SER A 71 14.00 -3.39 -26.34
CA SER A 71 14.85 -3.23 -25.16
C SER A 71 14.48 -4.28 -24.11
N GLU A 72 15.41 -4.62 -23.21
CA GLU A 72 15.11 -5.43 -22.02
C GLU A 72 14.78 -4.56 -20.80
N GLU A 73 15.04 -3.26 -20.89
CA GLU A 73 14.82 -2.26 -19.84
C GLU A 73 13.57 -1.41 -20.09
N PRO A 74 12.88 -0.94 -19.02
CA PRO A 74 11.79 0.02 -19.12
C PRO A 74 12.21 1.28 -19.89
N GLN A 75 11.36 1.74 -20.79
CA GLN A 75 11.60 2.93 -21.60
C GLN A 75 10.87 4.14 -21.01
N ALA A 76 11.52 5.31 -21.04
CA ALA A 76 10.88 6.56 -20.67
C ALA A 76 9.81 6.93 -21.70
N ALA A 77 8.62 7.27 -21.23
CA ALA A 77 7.46 7.59 -22.04
C ALA A 77 6.77 8.88 -21.57
N LEU A 78 5.90 9.40 -22.44
CA LEU A 78 4.92 10.43 -22.10
C LEU A 78 3.60 9.75 -21.79
N ILE A 79 3.12 9.85 -20.56
CA ILE A 79 1.86 9.23 -20.12
C ILE A 79 0.83 10.32 -19.87
N THR A 80 -0.33 10.21 -20.51
CA THR A 80 -1.47 11.10 -20.25
C THR A 80 -2.47 10.38 -19.36
N TYR A 81 -2.65 10.88 -18.14
CA TYR A 81 -3.56 10.30 -17.15
C TYR A 81 -4.35 11.41 -16.45
N GLY A 82 -5.67 11.25 -16.34
CA GLY A 82 -6.54 12.27 -15.73
C GLY A 82 -6.49 13.65 -16.41
N GLY A 83 -6.13 13.72 -17.70
CA GLY A 83 -5.98 14.96 -18.44
C GLY A 83 -4.64 15.69 -18.23
N ILE A 84 -3.71 15.10 -17.47
CA ILE A 84 -2.36 15.64 -17.21
C ILE A 84 -1.35 14.78 -17.97
N SER A 85 -0.36 15.41 -18.59
CA SER A 85 0.73 14.74 -19.29
C SER A 85 1.99 14.68 -18.43
N TYR A 86 2.50 13.48 -18.20
CA TYR A 86 3.67 13.18 -17.39
C TYR A 86 4.81 12.72 -18.29
N ALA A 87 5.90 13.49 -18.34
CA ALA A 87 7.06 13.18 -19.16
C ALA A 87 8.06 12.31 -18.39
N LYS A 88 8.83 11.49 -19.12
CA LYS A 88 9.90 10.64 -18.58
C LYS A 88 9.44 9.59 -17.56
N VAL A 89 8.17 9.18 -17.63
CA VAL A 89 7.66 8.07 -16.83
C VAL A 89 8.22 6.77 -17.40
N LEU A 90 8.83 5.93 -16.56
CA LEU A 90 9.28 4.61 -16.99
C LEU A 90 8.05 3.73 -17.23
N ALA A 91 7.76 3.47 -18.51
CA ALA A 91 6.65 2.62 -18.90
C ALA A 91 6.94 1.16 -18.54
N ARG A 92 6.05 0.56 -17.75
CA ARG A 92 6.16 -0.82 -17.27
C ARG A 92 4.99 -1.62 -17.84
N TYR A 93 5.29 -2.65 -18.60
CA TYR A 93 4.25 -3.48 -19.20
C TYR A 93 3.85 -4.62 -18.25
N ASP A 94 2.56 -4.80 -18.03
CA ASP A 94 1.98 -5.92 -17.28
C ASP A 94 1.69 -7.07 -18.24
N LEU A 95 2.55 -8.10 -18.22
CA LEU A 95 2.43 -9.30 -19.05
C LEU A 95 1.13 -10.08 -18.83
N VAL A 96 0.51 -10.02 -17.64
CA VAL A 96 -0.71 -10.79 -17.33
C VAL A 96 -1.94 -10.06 -17.82
N ARG A 97 -1.94 -8.73 -17.73
CA ARG A 97 -3.07 -7.89 -18.12
C ARG A 97 -2.99 -7.36 -19.55
N ASP A 98 -1.86 -7.57 -20.23
CA ASP A 98 -1.60 -7.08 -21.59
C ASP A 98 -1.81 -5.56 -21.72
N GLN A 99 -1.18 -4.80 -20.82
CA GLN A 99 -1.33 -3.34 -20.76
C GLN A 99 -0.07 -2.64 -20.25
N LEU A 100 0.07 -1.38 -20.65
CA LEU A 100 1.03 -0.40 -20.09
C LEU A 100 0.48 0.29 -18.84
#